data_AF-A0AAN9H126-F1
#
_entry.id   AF-A0AAN9H126-F1
#
_cell.length_a   1.000
_cell.length_b   1.000
_cell.length_c   1.000
_cell.angle_alpha   90.00
_cell.angle_beta   90.00
_cell.angle_gamma   90.00
#
_symmetry.space_group_name_H-M   'P 1'
#
loop_
_entity.id
_entity.type
_entity.pdbx_description
1 polymer ?
#
loop_
_entity_poly.entity_id
_entity_poly.type
_entity_poly.pdbx_seq_one_letter_code
_entity_poly.pdbx_strand_id
1 'polypeptide(L)'
;MATVSVCQYHPGGFSFENCKRNALLEADIAKLGFSSPAARKTGTTICGIVYKDGVVLGADTRATEGMIVADKNCSKIHYISPNIYCCGAGTAADTEMTTQIISSNLELHALSTGRVPRVATANRMLKQMLFRYQGYIGAALVLGGVDCNGPHLYSIYPHGSTDKLPYVTMGSGSLAAMAVFEDRYRPNMEEDEAKLLVRDAIAAGIFNDLGSGSNIDLCVITKGQVDYLRPHDVANKKGIRTGSYRYKHGTTAVLTKAVTPLNLEVVEESVHTMDTS
;
A
#
# COMPACT_ATOMS: atom_id res chain seq x y z
N MET A 1 -12.94 25.80 33.50
CA MET A 1 -13.67 24.52 33.58
C MET A 1 -13.76 23.94 32.19
N ALA A 2 -12.89 23.00 31.85
CA ALA A 2 -13.00 22.24 30.61
C ALA A 2 -14.21 21.31 30.77
N THR A 3 -15.28 21.59 30.04
CA THR A 3 -16.44 20.72 29.98
C THR A 3 -16.03 19.41 29.33
N VAL A 4 -16.02 18.35 30.13
CA VAL A 4 -15.94 16.97 29.68
C VAL A 4 -17.05 16.77 28.66
N SER A 5 -16.69 16.67 27.38
CA SER A 5 -17.63 16.29 26.33
C SER A 5 -18.04 14.85 26.64
N VAL A 6 -19.22 14.72 27.24
CA VAL A 6 -19.87 13.44 27.48
C VAL A 6 -20.01 12.80 26.11
N CYS A 7 -19.33 11.67 25.89
CA CYS A 7 -19.46 10.87 24.69
C CYS A 7 -20.92 10.40 24.63
N GLN A 8 -21.78 11.16 23.96
CA GLN A 8 -23.18 10.81 23.80
C GLN A 8 -23.26 9.56 22.94
N TYR A 9 -24.07 8.61 23.40
CA TYR A 9 -24.36 7.40 22.66
C TYR A 9 -24.99 7.77 21.31
N HIS A 10 -24.24 7.60 20.21
CA HIS A 10 -24.80 7.83 18.89
C HIS A 10 -25.92 6.80 18.65
N PRO A 11 -27.17 7.24 18.39
CA PRO A 11 -28.23 6.32 18.01
C PRO A 11 -27.80 5.60 16.72
N GLY A 12 -28.04 4.29 16.66
CA GLY A 12 -27.65 3.46 15.52
C GLY A 12 -28.11 4.07 14.19
N GLY A 13 -27.19 4.19 13.23
CA GLY A 13 -27.41 4.82 11.93
C GLY A 13 -26.11 5.34 11.32
N PHE A 14 -26.16 5.74 10.05
CA PHE A 14 -25.01 6.41 9.41
C PHE A 14 -24.90 7.85 9.93
N SER A 15 -23.79 8.20 10.59
CA SER A 15 -23.50 9.58 11.01
C SER A 15 -22.78 10.35 9.91
N PHE A 16 -23.42 11.40 9.40
CA PHE A 16 -22.87 12.28 8.36
C PHE A 16 -22.46 13.66 8.91
N GLU A 17 -22.39 13.83 10.23
CA GLU A 17 -22.04 15.11 10.86
C GLU A 17 -20.69 15.65 10.36
N ASN A 18 -19.70 14.76 10.20
CA ASN A 18 -18.40 15.12 9.63
C ASN A 18 -18.49 15.57 8.17
N CYS A 19 -19.36 14.96 7.37
CA CYS A 19 -19.56 15.37 5.97
C CYS A 19 -20.19 16.76 5.90
N LYS A 20 -21.22 17.01 6.73
CA LYS A 20 -21.90 18.30 6.83
C LYS A 20 -20.97 19.40 7.35
N ARG A 21 -20.16 19.10 8.37
CA ARG A 21 -19.12 20.00 8.90
C ARG A 21 -18.09 20.35 7.82
N ASN A 22 -17.57 19.36 7.10
CA ASN A 22 -16.59 19.58 6.05
C ASN A 22 -17.17 20.45 4.92
N ALA A 23 -18.40 20.19 4.48
CA ALA A 23 -19.06 21.00 3.45
C ALA A 23 -19.25 22.47 3.86
N LEU A 24 -19.59 22.73 5.13
CA LEU A 24 -19.67 24.10 5.66
C LEU A 24 -18.30 24.78 5.69
N LEU A 25 -17.26 24.07 6.16
CA LEU A 25 -15.90 24.60 6.19
C LEU A 25 -15.37 24.91 4.79
N GLU A 26 -15.62 24.04 3.81
CA GLU A 26 -15.26 24.29 2.42
C GLU A 26 -15.96 25.53 1.87
N ALA A 27 -17.25 25.71 2.15
CA ALA A 27 -18.00 26.89 1.73
C ALA A 27 -17.46 28.18 2.37
N ASP A 28 -17.08 28.15 3.65
CA ASP A 28 -16.54 29.33 4.34
C ASP A 28 -15.10 29.67 3.90
N ILE A 29 -14.26 28.66 3.68
CA ILE A 29 -12.90 28.82 3.13
C ILE A 29 -12.96 29.39 1.71
N ALA A 30 -13.92 28.94 0.89
CA ALA A 30 -14.13 29.44 -0.46
C ALA A 30 -14.55 30.93 -0.47
N LYS A 31 -15.39 31.38 0.49
CA LYS A 31 -15.74 32.81 0.65
C LYS A 31 -14.52 33.68 0.96
N LEU A 32 -13.52 33.13 1.64
CA LEU A 32 -12.26 33.80 1.97
C LEU A 32 -11.23 33.74 0.82
N GLY A 33 -11.58 33.15 -0.33
CA GLY A 33 -10.69 33.02 -1.49
C GLY A 33 -9.63 31.92 -1.37
N PHE A 34 -9.76 31.04 -0.38
CA PHE A 34 -8.85 29.91 -0.17
C PHE A 34 -9.49 28.61 -0.69
N SER A 35 -8.67 27.58 -0.88
CA SER A 35 -9.13 26.22 -1.21
C SER A 35 -8.73 25.26 -0.10
N SER A 36 -9.54 24.21 0.10
CA SER A 36 -9.19 23.14 1.04
C SER A 36 -7.94 22.39 0.53
N PRO A 37 -7.01 22.02 1.42
CA PRO A 37 -5.87 21.20 1.02
C PRO A 37 -6.35 19.87 0.42
N ALA A 38 -5.94 19.58 -0.81
CA ALA A 38 -6.25 18.30 -1.43
C ALA A 38 -5.35 17.19 -0.88
N ALA A 39 -5.92 16.00 -0.70
CA ALA A 39 -5.12 14.81 -0.40
C ALA A 39 -4.10 14.57 -1.52
N ARG A 40 -2.83 14.39 -1.14
CA ARG A 40 -1.76 14.14 -2.12
C ARG A 40 -1.89 12.72 -2.64
N LYS A 41 -2.08 12.61 -3.96
CA LYS A 41 -2.06 11.32 -4.67
C LYS A 41 -0.64 10.99 -5.07
N THR A 42 -0.25 9.74 -4.87
CA THR A 42 1.00 9.21 -5.40
C THR A 42 0.73 8.63 -6.79
N GLY A 43 1.66 8.84 -7.73
CA GLY A 43 1.72 8.04 -8.94
C GLY A 43 2.07 6.60 -8.61
N THR A 44 1.40 5.62 -9.21
CA THR A 44 1.51 4.20 -8.85
C THR A 44 0.96 3.31 -9.95
N THR A 45 1.59 2.15 -10.17
CA THR A 45 1.00 1.05 -10.94
C THR A 45 0.97 -0.20 -10.07
N ILE A 46 -0.23 -0.74 -9.85
CA ILE A 46 -0.43 -2.02 -9.19
C ILE A 46 -1.27 -2.92 -10.08
N CYS A 47 -1.04 -4.22 -10.03
CA CYS A 47 -1.82 -5.19 -10.78
C CYS A 47 -1.82 -6.56 -10.09
N GLY A 48 -2.68 -7.45 -10.55
CA GLY A 48 -2.67 -8.84 -10.13
C GLY A 48 -3.37 -9.74 -11.13
N ILE A 49 -3.02 -11.02 -11.09
CA ILE A 49 -3.63 -12.06 -11.93
C ILE A 49 -3.87 -13.33 -11.12
N VAL A 50 -4.91 -14.06 -11.49
CA VAL A 50 -5.18 -15.43 -11.06
C VAL A 50 -4.56 -16.38 -12.07
N TYR A 51 -3.73 -17.31 -11.58
CA TYR A 51 -3.15 -18.40 -12.37
C TYR A 51 -3.63 -19.75 -11.82
N LYS A 52 -3.18 -20.87 -12.39
CA LYS A 52 -3.75 -22.20 -12.08
C LYS A 52 -3.75 -22.57 -10.59
N ASP A 53 -2.68 -22.22 -9.86
CA ASP A 53 -2.46 -22.68 -8.47
C ASP A 53 -2.58 -21.54 -7.44
N GLY A 54 -2.82 -20.30 -7.88
CA GLY A 54 -2.74 -19.15 -6.98
C GLY A 54 -3.00 -17.79 -7.60
N VAL A 55 -2.50 -16.76 -6.91
CA VAL A 55 -2.57 -15.36 -7.33
C VAL A 55 -1.17 -14.76 -7.34
N VAL A 56 -0.86 -13.95 -8.34
CA VAL A 56 0.35 -13.11 -8.35
C VAL A 56 -0.09 -11.65 -8.29
N LEU A 57 0.44 -10.91 -7.32
CA LEU A 57 0.28 -9.47 -7.20
C LEU A 57 1.60 -8.77 -7.57
N GLY A 58 1.51 -7.60 -8.19
CA GLY A 58 2.67 -6.80 -8.58
C GLY A 58 2.47 -5.32 -8.33
N ALA A 59 3.56 -4.64 -7.98
CA ALA A 59 3.57 -3.20 -7.75
C ALA A 59 4.94 -2.59 -8.10
N ASP A 60 4.93 -1.32 -8.49
CA ASP A 60 6.14 -0.50 -8.54
C ASP A 60 6.48 0.09 -7.14
N THR A 61 7.69 0.61 -6.97
CA THR A 61 8.21 1.05 -5.65
C THR A 61 8.40 2.57 -5.54
N ARG A 62 8.00 3.35 -6.55
CA ARG A 62 8.06 4.82 -6.50
C ARG A 62 6.87 5.40 -5.73
N ALA A 63 7.10 6.40 -4.89
CA ALA A 63 6.05 7.26 -4.35
C ALA A 63 6.37 8.73 -4.68
N THR A 64 5.42 9.44 -5.26
CA THR A 64 5.57 10.85 -5.65
C THR A 64 4.81 11.78 -4.71
N GLU A 65 5.37 12.96 -4.46
CA GLU A 65 4.69 14.08 -3.82
C GLU A 65 4.55 15.21 -4.84
N GLY A 66 3.39 15.28 -5.50
CA GLY A 66 3.25 16.09 -6.71
C GLY A 66 4.17 15.57 -7.81
N MET A 67 5.02 16.44 -8.37
CA MET A 67 5.95 16.10 -9.45
C MET A 67 7.32 15.62 -8.96
N ILE A 68 7.52 15.54 -7.64
CA ILE A 68 8.80 15.14 -7.02
C ILE A 68 8.69 13.69 -6.55
N VAL A 69 9.72 12.89 -6.82
CA VAL A 69 9.82 11.54 -6.25
C VAL A 69 10.22 11.65 -4.78
N ALA A 70 9.28 11.36 -3.88
CA ALA A 70 9.48 11.41 -2.43
C ALA A 70 10.22 10.16 -1.93
N ASP A 71 9.82 8.99 -2.41
CA ASP A 71 10.48 7.71 -2.09
C ASP A 71 10.68 6.88 -3.37
N LYS A 72 11.84 6.21 -3.43
CA LYS A 72 12.23 5.32 -4.53
C LYS A 72 12.02 3.85 -4.21
N ASN A 73 11.79 3.49 -2.95
CA ASN A 73 11.66 2.11 -2.49
C ASN A 73 10.48 1.93 -1.51
N CYS A 74 9.33 2.52 -1.83
CA CYS A 74 8.09 2.43 -1.05
C CYS A 74 7.42 1.06 -1.24
N SER A 75 6.80 0.50 -0.19
CA SER A 75 6.06 -0.77 -0.28
C SER A 75 4.58 -0.53 -0.49
N LYS A 76 4.01 -1.16 -1.51
CA LYS A 76 2.59 -1.03 -1.86
C LYS A 76 1.82 -2.33 -1.72
N ILE A 77 2.51 -3.45 -1.52
CA ILE A 77 1.90 -4.75 -1.25
C ILE A 77 1.86 -4.92 0.27
N HIS A 78 0.66 -4.84 0.84
CA HIS A 78 0.41 -4.89 2.27
C HIS A 78 -0.06 -6.29 2.68
N TYR A 79 0.46 -6.75 3.82
CA TYR A 79 -0.01 -7.97 4.48
C TYR A 79 -1.42 -7.76 5.06
N ILE A 80 -2.31 -8.75 4.88
CA ILE A 80 -3.63 -8.76 5.54
C ILE A 80 -3.77 -9.99 6.45
N SER A 81 -3.47 -11.17 5.93
CA SER A 81 -3.42 -12.44 6.66
C SER A 81 -2.39 -13.36 6.00
N PRO A 82 -2.03 -14.52 6.60
CA PRO A 82 -1.01 -15.40 6.03
C PRO A 82 -1.29 -15.89 4.60
N ASN A 83 -2.56 -15.82 4.16
CA ASN A 83 -3.02 -16.25 2.84
C ASN A 83 -3.62 -15.11 1.98
N ILE A 84 -3.55 -13.86 2.43
CA ILE A 84 -4.19 -12.70 1.78
C ILE A 84 -3.26 -11.49 1.83
N TYR A 85 -3.04 -10.88 0.67
CA TYR A 85 -2.32 -9.62 0.52
C TYR A 85 -3.15 -8.61 -0.26
N CYS A 86 -2.83 -7.34 -0.08
CA CYS A 86 -3.58 -6.24 -0.69
C CYS A 86 -2.62 -5.19 -1.24
N CYS A 87 -2.73 -4.84 -2.51
CA CYS A 87 -1.98 -3.74 -3.09
C CYS A 87 -2.73 -2.42 -2.94
N GLY A 88 -2.04 -1.36 -2.52
CA GLY A 88 -2.59 -0.01 -2.37
C GLY A 88 -2.22 0.94 -3.50
N ALA A 89 -3.21 1.68 -4.00
CA ALA A 89 -3.05 2.83 -4.89
C ALA A 89 -3.95 3.99 -4.45
N GLY A 90 -3.63 5.20 -4.90
CA GLY A 90 -4.36 6.42 -4.53
C GLY A 90 -3.64 7.21 -3.44
N THR A 91 -4.36 7.58 -2.38
CA THR A 91 -3.75 8.27 -1.23
C THR A 91 -3.01 7.24 -0.37
N ALA A 92 -1.67 7.32 -0.31
CA ALA A 92 -0.85 6.31 0.37
C ALA A 92 -1.21 6.09 1.84
N ALA A 93 -1.44 7.17 2.59
CA ALA A 93 -1.83 7.08 4.01
C ALA A 93 -3.20 6.40 4.19
N ASP A 94 -4.16 6.69 3.31
CA ASP A 94 -5.48 6.06 3.36
C ASP A 94 -5.38 4.56 3.12
N THR A 95 -4.57 4.13 2.14
CA THR A 95 -4.36 2.70 1.85
C THR A 95 -3.68 1.98 3.00
N GLU A 96 -2.68 2.59 3.62
CA GLU A 96 -1.94 2.01 4.73
C GLU A 96 -2.83 1.82 5.96
N MET A 97 -3.52 2.88 6.39
CA MET A 97 -4.38 2.79 7.57
C MET A 97 -5.59 1.87 7.34
N THR A 98 -6.17 1.89 6.13
CA THR A 98 -7.29 1.02 5.78
C THR A 98 -6.87 -0.45 5.82
N THR A 99 -5.72 -0.80 5.23
CA THR A 99 -5.24 -2.19 5.22
C THR A 99 -4.84 -2.67 6.62
N GLN A 100 -4.21 -1.83 7.44
CA GLN A 100 -3.85 -2.16 8.83
C GLN A 100 -5.08 -2.46 9.70
N ILE A 101 -6.11 -1.62 9.65
CA ILE A 101 -7.36 -1.83 10.41
C ILE A 101 -8.02 -3.15 10.00
N ILE A 102 -8.06 -3.45 8.71
CA ILE A 102 -8.68 -4.68 8.20
C ILE A 102 -7.86 -5.90 8.57
N SER A 103 -6.53 -5.83 8.49
CA SER A 103 -5.64 -6.90 8.92
C SER A 103 -5.86 -7.24 10.40
N SER A 104 -5.89 -6.24 11.28
CA SER A 104 -6.15 -6.44 12.72
C SER A 104 -7.52 -7.06 13.00
N ASN A 105 -8.58 -6.58 12.35
CA ASN A 105 -9.92 -7.17 12.50
C ASN A 105 -9.99 -8.62 11.97
N LEU A 106 -9.26 -8.91 10.90
CA LEU A 106 -9.24 -10.25 10.31
C LEU A 106 -8.43 -11.23 11.17
N GLU A 107 -7.37 -10.76 11.83
CA GLU A 107 -6.62 -11.53 12.81
C GLU A 107 -7.49 -11.88 14.03
N LEU A 108 -8.22 -10.91 14.59
CA LEU A 108 -9.20 -11.16 15.66
C LEU A 108 -10.27 -12.18 15.22
N HIS A 109 -10.76 -12.07 13.99
CA HIS A 109 -11.70 -13.03 13.42
C HIS A 109 -11.09 -14.43 13.27
N ALA A 110 -9.84 -14.54 12.83
CA ALA A 110 -9.12 -15.80 12.70
C ALA A 110 -8.93 -16.49 14.06
N LEU A 111 -8.50 -15.73 15.06
CA LEU A 111 -8.30 -16.21 16.43
C LEU A 111 -9.61 -16.67 17.07
N SER A 112 -10.70 -15.92 16.87
CA SER A 112 -12.02 -16.28 17.39
C SER A 112 -12.60 -17.53 16.73
N THR A 113 -12.41 -17.70 15.42
CA THR A 113 -12.96 -18.84 14.67
C THR A 113 -12.04 -20.07 14.69
N GLY A 114 -10.76 -19.90 15.03
CA GLY A 114 -9.74 -20.94 14.93
C GLY A 114 -9.51 -21.42 13.50
N ARG A 115 -9.81 -20.61 12.49
CA ARG A 115 -9.78 -20.99 11.06
C ARG A 115 -9.07 -19.93 10.22
N VAL A 116 -8.52 -20.37 9.08
CA VAL A 116 -7.91 -19.48 8.09
C VAL A 116 -8.98 -18.55 7.50
N PRO A 117 -8.77 -17.23 7.48
CA PRO A 117 -9.71 -16.27 6.89
C PRO A 117 -9.97 -16.49 5.40
N ARG A 118 -11.21 -16.24 4.98
CA ARG A 118 -11.61 -16.23 3.57
C ARG A 118 -11.36 -14.87 2.92
N VAL A 119 -10.99 -14.86 1.65
CA VAL A 119 -10.73 -13.61 0.89
C VAL A 119 -12.00 -12.75 0.81
N ALA A 120 -13.15 -13.41 0.69
CA ALA A 120 -14.46 -12.75 0.66
C ALA A 120 -14.79 -11.96 1.94
N THR A 121 -14.26 -12.39 3.10
CA THR A 121 -14.44 -11.67 4.37
C THR A 121 -13.69 -10.34 4.35
N ALA A 122 -12.41 -10.36 3.95
CA ALA A 122 -11.61 -9.14 3.81
C ALA A 122 -12.24 -8.18 2.79
N ASN A 123 -12.68 -8.68 1.63
CA ASN A 123 -13.38 -7.89 0.63
C ASN A 123 -14.65 -7.21 1.20
N ARG A 124 -15.44 -7.97 2.00
CA ARG A 124 -16.66 -7.45 2.62
C ARG A 124 -16.37 -6.33 3.61
N MET A 125 -15.37 -6.49 4.48
CA MET A 125 -14.98 -5.50 5.46
C MET A 125 -14.49 -4.21 4.79
N LEU A 126 -13.63 -4.35 3.78
CA LEU A 126 -13.09 -3.23 3.00
C LEU A 126 -14.21 -2.42 2.34
N LYS A 127 -15.07 -3.07 1.57
CA LYS A 127 -16.12 -2.34 0.83
C LYS A 127 -17.13 -1.66 1.73
N GLN A 128 -17.50 -2.26 2.86
CA GLN A 128 -18.40 -1.65 3.83
C GLN A 128 -17.75 -0.44 4.52
N MET A 129 -16.46 -0.56 4.88
CA MET A 129 -15.71 0.55 5.45
C MET A 129 -15.61 1.72 4.46
N LEU A 130 -15.16 1.47 3.23
CA LEU A 130 -15.00 2.51 2.22
C LEU A 130 -16.34 3.17 1.85
N PHE A 131 -17.40 2.38 1.70
CA PHE A 131 -18.75 2.91 1.46
C PHE A 131 -19.25 3.76 2.63
N ARG A 132 -18.95 3.41 3.88
CA ARG A 132 -19.32 4.22 5.06
C ARG A 132 -18.74 5.64 4.98
N TYR A 133 -17.57 5.81 4.37
CA TYR A 133 -16.93 7.12 4.15
C TYR A 133 -17.26 7.73 2.79
N GLN A 134 -18.20 7.18 2.01
CA GLN A 134 -18.72 7.76 0.77
C GLN A 134 -17.64 8.24 -0.22
N GLY A 135 -16.50 7.52 -0.28
CA GLY A 135 -15.39 7.86 -1.18
C GLY A 135 -14.40 8.93 -0.68
N TYR A 136 -14.56 9.47 0.54
CA TYR A 136 -13.58 10.39 1.13
C TYR A 136 -12.24 9.72 1.45
N ILE A 137 -12.25 8.42 1.73
CA ILE A 137 -11.01 7.61 1.86
C ILE A 137 -10.57 7.22 0.45
N GLY A 138 -9.48 7.79 -0.02
CA GLY A 138 -8.97 7.65 -1.40
C GLY A 138 -8.18 6.37 -1.65
N ALA A 139 -8.63 5.24 -1.10
CA ALA A 139 -7.95 3.95 -1.21
C ALA A 139 -8.50 3.13 -2.38
N ALA A 140 -7.68 2.95 -3.41
CA ALA A 140 -7.92 2.01 -4.50
C ALA A 140 -7.10 0.73 -4.23
N LEU A 141 -7.77 -0.42 -4.13
CA LEU A 141 -7.15 -1.63 -3.61
C LEU A 141 -7.28 -2.80 -4.58
N VAL A 142 -6.22 -3.58 -4.70
CA VAL A 142 -6.23 -4.90 -5.36
C VAL A 142 -6.02 -5.96 -4.28
N LEU A 143 -7.08 -6.69 -3.95
CA LEU A 143 -7.08 -7.71 -2.91
C LEU A 143 -6.94 -9.10 -3.54
N GLY A 144 -5.85 -9.80 -3.21
CA GLY A 144 -5.57 -11.15 -3.70
C GLY A 144 -5.33 -12.12 -2.56
N GLY A 145 -5.81 -13.35 -2.71
CA GLY A 145 -5.53 -14.40 -1.74
C GLY A 145 -6.00 -15.77 -2.20
N VAL A 146 -5.58 -16.79 -1.47
CA VAL A 146 -5.99 -18.19 -1.70
C VAL A 146 -6.68 -18.69 -0.45
N ASP A 147 -7.93 -19.14 -0.58
CA ASP A 147 -8.67 -19.74 0.53
C ASP A 147 -9.13 -21.18 0.20
N CYS A 148 -9.99 -21.75 1.05
CA CYS A 148 -10.47 -23.12 0.87
C CYS A 148 -11.24 -23.34 -0.44
N ASN A 149 -11.76 -22.29 -1.07
CA ASN A 149 -12.46 -22.34 -2.36
C ASN A 149 -11.52 -22.05 -3.56
N GLY A 150 -10.24 -21.82 -3.31
CA GLY A 150 -9.23 -21.55 -4.34
C GLY A 150 -8.78 -20.08 -4.39
N PRO A 151 -8.13 -19.67 -5.50
CA PRO A 151 -7.61 -18.32 -5.65
C PRO A 151 -8.72 -17.32 -5.96
N HIS A 152 -8.66 -16.16 -5.32
CA HIS A 152 -9.60 -15.06 -5.51
C HIS A 152 -8.86 -13.73 -5.64
N LEU A 153 -9.28 -12.93 -6.62
CA LEU A 153 -8.75 -11.61 -6.89
C LEU A 153 -9.91 -10.62 -7.03
N TYR A 154 -9.79 -9.48 -6.35
CA TYR A 154 -10.78 -8.42 -6.33
C TYR A 154 -10.13 -7.06 -6.58
N SER A 155 -10.78 -6.22 -7.36
CA SER A 155 -10.54 -4.77 -7.37
C SER A 155 -11.59 -4.08 -6.51
N ILE A 156 -11.15 -3.18 -5.64
CA ILE A 156 -12.01 -2.42 -4.73
C ILE A 156 -11.72 -0.94 -4.95
N TYR A 157 -12.73 -0.21 -5.41
CA TYR A 157 -12.62 1.22 -5.67
C TYR A 157 -12.92 2.04 -4.39
N PRO A 158 -12.45 3.29 -4.30
CA PRO A 158 -12.60 4.13 -3.10
C PRO A 158 -14.04 4.31 -2.60
N HIS A 159 -15.02 4.18 -3.49
CA HIS A 159 -16.46 4.33 -3.18
C HIS A 159 -17.08 3.05 -2.62
N GLY A 160 -16.33 1.94 -2.55
CA GLY A 160 -16.79 0.64 -2.07
C GLY A 160 -17.41 -0.27 -3.15
N SER A 161 -17.33 0.09 -4.44
CA SER A 161 -17.64 -0.86 -5.52
C SER A 161 -16.53 -1.92 -5.62
N THR A 162 -16.93 -3.15 -5.95
CA THR A 162 -16.02 -4.31 -5.96
C THR A 162 -16.29 -5.20 -7.16
N ASP A 163 -15.25 -5.59 -7.87
CA ASP A 163 -15.32 -6.54 -8.98
C ASP A 163 -14.45 -7.76 -8.70
N LYS A 164 -14.93 -8.94 -9.10
CA LYS A 164 -14.15 -10.19 -9.03
C LYS A 164 -13.74 -10.55 -10.45
N LEU A 165 -12.44 -10.54 -10.72
CA LEU A 165 -11.89 -10.65 -12.07
C LEU A 165 -10.67 -11.57 -12.10
N PRO A 166 -10.35 -12.20 -13.24
CA PRO A 166 -9.16 -13.03 -13.39
C PRO A 166 -7.87 -12.22 -13.38
N TYR A 167 -7.90 -10.95 -13.79
CA TYR A 167 -6.78 -10.01 -13.72
C TYR A 167 -7.32 -8.60 -13.48
N VAL A 168 -6.55 -7.77 -12.81
CA VAL A 168 -6.92 -6.37 -12.51
C VAL A 168 -5.70 -5.46 -12.51
N THR A 169 -5.91 -4.18 -12.80
CA THR A 169 -4.89 -3.13 -12.71
C THR A 169 -5.48 -1.89 -12.05
N MET A 170 -4.73 -1.20 -11.20
CA MET A 170 -5.14 0.05 -10.57
C MET A 170 -3.96 1.04 -10.50
N GLY A 171 -4.27 2.32 -10.28
CA GLY A 171 -3.27 3.40 -10.21
C GLY A 171 -3.14 4.19 -11.52
N SER A 172 -2.18 5.12 -11.57
CA SER A 172 -1.96 6.04 -12.70
C SER A 172 -1.47 5.33 -13.96
N GLY A 173 -0.56 4.36 -13.84
CA GLY A 173 -0.07 3.57 -14.98
C GLY A 173 -0.91 2.32 -15.29
N SER A 174 -2.11 2.22 -14.71
CA SER A 174 -3.00 1.05 -14.87
C SER A 174 -3.34 0.73 -16.32
N LEU A 175 -3.57 1.76 -17.16
CA LEU A 175 -3.92 1.56 -18.57
C LEU A 175 -2.79 0.90 -19.38
N ALA A 176 -1.52 1.27 -19.10
CA ALA A 176 -0.37 0.64 -19.75
C ALA A 176 -0.21 -0.82 -19.30
N ALA A 177 -0.42 -1.10 -18.01
CA ALA A 177 -0.44 -2.46 -17.49
C ALA A 177 -1.60 -3.30 -18.08
N MET A 178 -2.78 -2.70 -18.25
CA MET A 178 -3.95 -3.38 -18.79
C MET A 178 -3.74 -3.78 -20.25
N ALA A 179 -3.12 -2.91 -21.07
CA ALA A 179 -2.79 -3.24 -22.46
C ALA A 179 -1.91 -4.51 -22.57
N VAL A 180 -0.98 -4.69 -21.64
CA VAL A 180 -0.13 -5.90 -21.58
C VAL A 180 -0.94 -7.15 -21.20
N PHE A 181 -1.87 -7.02 -20.25
CA PHE A 181 -2.73 -8.14 -19.86
C PHE A 181 -3.66 -8.55 -21.00
N GLU A 182 -4.34 -7.61 -21.64
CA GLU A 182 -5.26 -7.91 -22.75
C GLU A 182 -4.57 -8.59 -23.94
N ASP A 183 -3.30 -8.27 -24.22
CA ASP A 183 -2.54 -8.88 -25.32
C ASP A 183 -2.09 -10.32 -25.02
N ARG A 184 -1.73 -10.62 -23.76
CA ARG A 184 -0.96 -11.83 -23.43
C ARG A 184 -1.58 -12.76 -22.38
N TYR A 185 -2.63 -12.33 -21.70
CA TYR A 185 -3.29 -13.14 -20.69
C TYR A 185 -3.86 -14.42 -21.31
N ARG A 186 -3.68 -15.53 -20.58
CA ARG A 186 -4.35 -16.80 -20.87
C ARG A 186 -4.97 -17.36 -19.58
N PRO A 187 -6.12 -18.03 -19.65
CA PRO A 187 -6.64 -18.74 -18.49
C PRO A 187 -5.70 -19.88 -18.11
N ASN A 188 -5.57 -20.15 -16.80
CA ASN A 188 -4.80 -21.26 -16.25
C ASN A 188 -3.30 -21.27 -16.61
N MET A 189 -2.66 -20.10 -16.67
CA MET A 189 -1.21 -19.97 -16.86
C MET A 189 -0.42 -20.68 -15.74
N GLU A 190 0.81 -21.08 -16.08
CA GLU A 190 1.81 -21.58 -15.14
C GLU A 190 2.35 -20.44 -14.25
N GLU A 191 2.90 -20.77 -13.07
CA GLU A 191 3.38 -19.75 -12.11
C GLU A 191 4.43 -18.80 -12.72
N ASP A 192 5.46 -19.34 -13.38
CA ASP A 192 6.52 -18.52 -13.96
C ASP A 192 6.03 -17.65 -15.13
N GLU A 193 5.07 -18.15 -15.90
CA GLU A 193 4.41 -17.40 -16.97
C GLU A 193 3.59 -16.23 -16.39
N ALA A 194 2.89 -16.49 -15.28
CA ALA A 194 2.14 -15.49 -14.53
C ALA A 194 3.05 -14.41 -13.93
N LYS A 195 4.14 -14.81 -13.28
CA LYS A 195 5.16 -13.87 -12.73
C LYS A 195 5.74 -12.98 -13.81
N LEU A 196 6.09 -13.55 -14.96
CA LEU A 196 6.62 -12.79 -16.09
C LEU A 196 5.59 -11.80 -16.62
N LEU A 197 4.34 -12.22 -16.82
CA LEU A 197 3.28 -11.33 -17.31
C LEU A 197 3.04 -10.14 -16.37
N VAL A 198 2.98 -10.38 -15.05
CA VAL A 198 2.82 -9.32 -14.04
C VAL A 198 4.04 -8.38 -14.04
N ARG A 199 5.26 -8.93 -14.09
CA ARG A 199 6.49 -8.12 -14.18
C ARG A 199 6.48 -7.22 -15.41
N ASP A 200 6.09 -7.75 -16.56
CA ASP A 200 5.99 -6.98 -17.80
C ASP A 200 4.92 -5.89 -17.74
N ALA A 201 3.76 -6.18 -17.15
CA ALA A 201 2.67 -5.22 -17.00
C ALA A 201 3.07 -4.04 -16.10
N ILE A 202 3.74 -4.31 -14.97
CA ILE A 202 4.31 -3.24 -14.12
C ILE A 202 5.40 -2.47 -14.87
N ALA A 203 6.29 -3.16 -15.60
CA ALA A 203 7.32 -2.50 -16.39
C ALA A 203 6.72 -1.56 -17.45
N ALA A 204 5.64 -1.95 -18.12
CA ALA A 204 4.91 -1.08 -19.04
C ALA A 204 4.37 0.17 -18.34
N GLY A 205 3.83 0.03 -17.12
CA GLY A 205 3.48 1.18 -16.27
C GLY A 205 4.67 2.07 -15.96
N ILE A 206 5.80 1.50 -15.54
CA ILE A 206 7.04 2.23 -15.20
C ILE A 206 7.55 3.08 -16.37
N PHE A 207 7.53 2.55 -17.60
CA PHE A 207 8.09 3.24 -18.76
C PHE A 207 7.12 4.20 -19.46
N ASN A 208 5.81 4.12 -19.16
CA ASN A 208 4.79 4.95 -19.81
C ASN A 208 4.05 5.91 -18.85
N ASP A 209 4.24 5.80 -17.53
CA ASP A 209 3.66 6.69 -16.52
C ASP A 209 4.75 7.40 -15.70
N LEU A 210 4.67 8.73 -15.63
CA LEU A 210 5.63 9.55 -14.85
C LEU A 210 5.57 9.27 -13.34
N GLY A 211 4.37 8.93 -12.88
CA GLY A 211 4.08 8.64 -11.49
C GLY A 211 4.68 7.33 -10.99
N SER A 212 4.94 6.40 -11.90
CA SER A 212 5.41 5.05 -11.60
C SER A 212 6.92 4.91 -11.84
N GLY A 213 7.58 3.99 -11.15
CA GLY A 213 8.99 3.69 -11.41
C GLY A 213 9.75 2.93 -10.34
N SER A 214 11.08 2.90 -10.52
CA SER A 214 12.05 2.22 -9.64
C SER A 214 12.04 0.70 -9.80
N ASN A 215 11.92 -0.06 -8.72
CA ASN A 215 11.91 -1.52 -8.72
C ASN A 215 10.50 -2.06 -8.90
N ILE A 216 10.42 -3.33 -9.29
CA ILE A 216 9.19 -4.13 -9.38
C ILE A 216 9.21 -5.14 -8.23
N ASP A 217 8.14 -5.14 -7.46
CA ASP A 217 7.89 -6.11 -6.40
C ASP A 217 6.80 -7.09 -6.85
N LEU A 218 6.98 -8.37 -6.54
CA LEU A 218 5.99 -9.42 -6.78
C LEU A 218 5.65 -10.13 -5.48
N CYS A 219 4.38 -10.52 -5.33
CA CYS A 219 3.92 -11.39 -4.26
C CYS A 219 3.15 -12.56 -4.87
N VAL A 220 3.69 -13.77 -4.72
CA VAL A 220 3.09 -15.01 -5.21
C VAL A 220 2.39 -15.69 -4.03
N ILE A 221 1.09 -15.93 -4.16
CA ILE A 221 0.26 -16.51 -3.10
C ILE A 221 -0.28 -17.84 -3.64
N THR A 222 0.13 -18.93 -3.01
CA THR A 222 -0.37 -20.29 -3.28
C THR A 222 -1.08 -20.84 -2.04
N LYS A 223 -1.58 -22.08 -2.14
CA LYS A 223 -2.19 -22.75 -0.99
C LYS A 223 -1.12 -23.10 0.06
N GLY A 224 -1.02 -22.26 1.09
CA GLY A 224 -0.17 -22.50 2.26
C GLY A 224 1.24 -21.92 2.18
N GLN A 225 1.59 -21.27 1.07
CA GLN A 225 2.86 -20.59 0.90
C GLN A 225 2.65 -19.20 0.29
N VAL A 226 3.48 -18.25 0.72
CA VAL A 226 3.56 -16.91 0.13
C VAL A 226 5.02 -16.56 -0.09
N ASP A 227 5.35 -16.24 -1.33
CA ASP A 227 6.68 -15.79 -1.71
C ASP A 227 6.61 -14.29 -2.05
N TYR A 228 7.12 -13.46 -1.13
CA TYR A 228 7.21 -12.03 -1.33
C TYR A 228 8.60 -11.63 -1.83
N LEU A 229 8.69 -11.22 -3.10
CA LEU A 229 9.92 -10.97 -3.83
C LEU A 229 10.18 -9.46 -3.95
N ARG A 230 11.08 -8.96 -3.10
CA ARG A 230 11.48 -7.54 -3.06
C ARG A 230 13.00 -7.38 -2.97
N PRO A 231 13.67 -6.83 -4.01
CA PRO A 231 13.15 -6.56 -5.35
C PRO A 231 13.01 -7.85 -6.16
N HIS A 232 12.01 -7.94 -7.03
CA HIS A 232 11.97 -8.97 -8.08
C HIS A 232 12.78 -8.53 -9.32
N ASP A 233 12.59 -7.28 -9.76
CA ASP A 233 13.32 -6.71 -10.91
C ASP A 233 13.64 -5.22 -10.68
N VAL A 234 14.72 -4.74 -11.30
CA VAL A 234 15.23 -3.37 -11.18
C VAL A 234 15.22 -2.73 -12.57
N ALA A 235 14.18 -1.94 -12.88
CA ALA A 235 13.98 -1.39 -14.21
C ALA A 235 15.04 -0.34 -14.61
N ASN A 236 15.54 0.45 -13.63
CA ASN A 236 16.54 1.48 -13.88
C ASN A 236 17.61 1.50 -12.79
N LYS A 237 18.87 1.64 -13.20
CA LYS A 237 20.01 1.80 -12.29
C LYS A 237 20.45 3.27 -12.24
N LYS A 238 20.83 3.73 -11.05
CA LYS A 238 21.38 5.08 -10.87
C LYS A 238 22.81 5.13 -11.42
N GLY A 239 23.13 6.18 -12.18
CA GLY A 239 24.50 6.42 -12.65
C GLY A 239 25.49 6.67 -11.51
N ILE A 240 26.76 6.43 -11.81
CA ILE A 240 27.87 6.65 -10.86
C ILE A 240 28.22 8.15 -10.86
N ARG A 241 28.43 8.72 -9.67
CA ARG A 241 28.88 10.12 -9.54
C ARG A 241 30.35 10.22 -9.93
N THR A 242 30.68 11.10 -10.87
CA THR A 242 32.05 11.29 -11.38
C THR A 242 32.91 12.22 -10.52
N GLY A 243 32.29 13.07 -9.70
CA GLY A 243 32.98 14.01 -8.80
C GLY A 243 32.61 13.82 -7.32
N SER A 244 33.52 14.24 -6.44
CA SER A 244 33.31 14.31 -4.99
C SER A 244 32.95 15.73 -4.56
N TYR A 245 31.88 15.86 -3.77
CA TYR A 245 31.47 17.13 -3.14
C TYR A 245 31.68 17.09 -1.61
N ARG A 246 32.68 16.34 -1.14
CA ARG A 246 33.02 16.27 0.29
C ARG A 246 33.92 17.44 0.67
N TYR A 247 33.47 18.25 1.61
CA TYR A 247 34.26 19.33 2.20
C TYR A 247 35.07 18.81 3.41
N LYS A 248 36.22 19.45 3.69
CA LYS A 248 37.03 19.13 4.88
C LYS A 248 36.29 19.58 6.15
N HIS A 249 36.58 18.94 7.28
CA HIS A 249 36.04 19.39 8.56
C HIS A 249 36.47 20.84 8.85
N GLY A 250 35.56 21.65 9.41
CA GLY A 250 35.81 23.07 9.71
C GLY A 250 35.39 24.06 8.62
N THR A 251 34.83 23.61 7.48
CA THR A 251 34.35 24.53 6.42
C THR A 251 33.03 25.22 6.74
N THR A 252 32.24 24.68 7.66
CA THR A 252 30.94 25.24 8.06
C THR A 252 31.10 26.06 9.33
N ALA A 253 30.72 27.35 9.31
CA ALA A 253 30.74 28.19 10.50
C ALA A 253 29.71 27.70 11.54
N VAL A 254 30.17 27.47 12.78
CA VAL A 254 29.32 27.05 13.91
C VAL A 254 29.29 28.19 14.93
N LEU A 255 28.12 28.74 15.21
CA LEU A 255 27.96 29.86 16.15
C LEU A 255 28.09 29.41 17.61
N THR A 256 27.37 28.35 17.96
CA THR A 256 27.34 27.79 19.32
C THR A 256 27.36 26.28 19.22
N LYS A 257 28.14 25.63 20.10
CA LYS A 257 28.21 24.18 20.22
C LYS A 257 27.95 23.81 21.68
N ALA A 258 27.02 22.89 21.91
CA ALA A 258 26.81 22.25 23.20
C ALA A 258 27.15 20.77 23.08
N VAL A 259 27.80 20.21 24.09
CA VAL A 259 28.13 18.78 24.17
C VAL A 259 27.62 18.26 25.50
N THR A 260 26.71 17.30 25.45
CA THR A 260 26.14 16.64 26.63
C THR A 260 26.74 15.25 26.75
N PRO A 261 27.69 15.00 27.67
CA PRO A 261 28.22 13.67 27.89
C PRO A 261 27.14 12.77 28.50
N LEU A 262 27.02 11.54 28.00
CA LEU A 262 26.16 10.51 28.59
C LEU A 262 27.00 9.65 29.53
N ASN A 263 26.68 9.69 30.83
CA ASN A 263 27.26 8.76 31.81
C ASN A 263 26.46 7.46 31.75
N LEU A 264 26.96 6.46 31.02
CA LEU A 264 26.40 5.11 31.01
C LEU A 264 27.09 4.31 32.12
N GLU A 265 26.37 3.94 33.18
CA GLU A 265 26.81 2.91 34.10
C GLU A 265 26.55 1.55 33.45
N VAL A 266 27.60 0.75 33.28
CA VAL A 266 27.47 -0.63 32.79
C VAL A 266 26.87 -1.46 33.92
N VAL A 267 25.55 -1.69 33.86
CA VAL A 267 24.82 -2.44 34.88
C VAL A 267 24.99 -3.96 34.70
N GLU A 268 25.11 -4.42 33.46
CA GLU A 268 25.24 -5.84 33.14
C GLU A 268 25.92 -6.02 31.78
N GLU A 269 26.84 -6.98 31.69
CA GLU A 269 27.47 -7.42 30.45
C GLU A 269 27.10 -8.89 30.24
N SER A 270 26.24 -9.18 29.25
CA SER A 270 25.89 -10.55 28.86
C SER A 270 26.60 -10.92 27.56
N VAL A 271 27.49 -11.91 27.65
CA VAL A 271 28.16 -12.48 26.47
C VAL A 271 27.26 -13.58 25.89
N HIS A 272 26.58 -13.29 24.79
CA HIS A 272 25.90 -14.32 24.02
C HIS A 272 26.88 -14.94 23.01
N THR A 273 27.34 -16.15 23.30
CA THR A 273 28.05 -16.98 22.31
C THR A 273 27.04 -17.46 21.28
N MET A 274 27.13 -16.97 20.04
CA MET A 274 26.45 -17.60 18.91
C MET A 274 27.20 -18.87 18.53
N ASP A 275 26.56 -20.03 18.69
CA ASP A 275 27.02 -21.27 18.07
C ASP A 275 26.94 -21.11 16.56
N THR A 276 28.07 -21.30 15.89
CA THR A 276 28.21 -21.21 14.43
C THR A 276 28.44 -22.59 13.79
N SER A 277 28.00 -23.66 14.47
CA SER A 277 28.00 -25.02 13.93
C SER A 277 26.94 -25.23 12.86
#